data_AF-A0A354MAY6-F1
#
_entry.id   AF-A0A354MAY6-F1
#
_cell.length_a   1.000
_cell.length_b   1.000
_cell.length_c   1.000
_cell.angle_alpha   90.00
_cell.angle_beta   90.00
_cell.angle_gamma   90.00
#
_symmetry.space_group_name_H-M   'P 1'
#
loop_
_entity.id
_entity.type
_entity.pdbx_description
1 polymer ?
#
loop_
_entity_poly.entity_id
_entity_poly.type
_entity_poly.pdbx_seq_one_letter_code
_entity_poly.pdbx_strand_id
1 'polypeptide(L)'
;FEAGRSLGLNYIQTMTHIIIPQMFKAVLPTLCNEFIALLKETSVAGYVGVVDLTKAGNAIAGRTYSYFMPLITVALVYLIIVMILTRLVSILERRLRNSER
;
A
#
# COMPACT_ATOMS: atom_id res chain seq x y z
N PHE A 1 -17.03 -14.38 24.68
CA PHE A 1 -16.62 -15.64 25.32
C PHE A 1 -17.66 -16.13 26.34
N GLU A 2 -18.17 -15.25 27.21
CA GLU A 2 -19.17 -15.60 28.23
C GLU A 2 -20.52 -16.08 27.66
N ALA A 3 -21.00 -15.50 26.56
CA ALA A 3 -22.26 -15.92 25.92
C ALA A 3 -22.25 -17.37 25.39
N GLY A 4 -21.11 -17.86 24.88
CA GLY A 4 -20.99 -19.23 24.36
C GLY A 4 -21.01 -20.28 25.47
N ARG A 5 -20.44 -19.94 26.63
CA ARG A 5 -20.43 -20.82 27.80
C ARG A 5 -21.81 -20.90 28.46
N SER A 6 -22.58 -19.80 28.45
CA SER A 6 -23.98 -19.79 28.89
C SER A 6 -24.94 -20.53 27.95
N LEU A 7 -24.55 -20.75 26.70
CA LEU A 7 -25.30 -21.54 25.69
C LEU A 7 -24.96 -23.04 25.69
N GLY A 8 -24.08 -23.51 26.59
CA GLY A 8 -23.66 -24.92 26.66
C GLY A 8 -22.72 -25.36 25.53
N LEU A 9 -22.16 -24.43 24.77
CA LEU A 9 -21.23 -24.73 23.67
C LEU A 9 -19.85 -25.11 24.21
N ASN A 10 -19.25 -26.15 23.63
CA ASN A 10 -17.88 -26.53 23.94
C ASN A 10 -16.89 -25.43 23.48
N TYR A 11 -15.71 -25.36 24.09
CA TYR A 11 -14.68 -24.35 23.79
C TYR A 11 -14.37 -24.26 22.30
N ILE A 12 -14.23 -25.43 21.65
CA ILE A 12 -13.97 -25.54 20.21
C ILE A 12 -15.14 -24.97 19.40
N GLN A 13 -16.39 -25.30 19.75
CA GLN A 13 -17.57 -24.79 19.05
C GLN A 13 -17.67 -23.27 19.16
N THR A 14 -17.44 -22.72 20.35
CA THR A 14 -17.42 -21.26 20.57
C THR A 14 -16.32 -20.59 19.77
N MET A 15 -15.13 -21.20 19.72
CA MET A 15 -14.00 -20.66 18.97
C MET A 15 -14.28 -20.64 17.46
N THR A 16 -14.72 -21.76 16.88
CA THR A 16 -14.88 -21.88 15.43
C THR A 16 -16.12 -21.16 14.89
N HIS A 17 -17.25 -21.17 15.61
CA HIS A 17 -18.50 -20.60 15.11
C HIS A 17 -18.72 -19.14 15.49
N ILE A 18 -18.14 -18.67 16.59
CA ILE A 18 -18.41 -17.32 17.11
C ILE A 18 -17.16 -16.46 16.98
N ILE A 19 -16.05 -16.89 17.56
CA ILE A 19 -14.87 -16.03 17.73
C ILE A 19 -14.08 -15.89 16.43
N ILE A 20 -13.72 -17.01 15.77
CA ILE A 20 -12.96 -17.00 14.52
C ILE A 20 -13.65 -16.15 13.45
N PRO A 21 -14.94 -16.36 13.10
CA PRO A 21 -15.58 -15.58 12.04
C PRO A 21 -15.76 -14.09 12.41
N GLN A 22 -15.92 -13.75 13.70
CA GLN A 22 -15.95 -12.35 14.14
C GLN A 22 -14.56 -11.69 14.07
N MET A 23 -13.54 -12.40 14.57
CA MET A 23 -12.15 -11.96 14.51
C MET A 23 -11.67 -11.78 13.08
N PHE A 24 -12.02 -12.70 12.18
CA PHE A 24 -11.63 -12.61 10.77
C PHE A 24 -12.16 -11.32 10.15
N LYS A 25 -13.43 -10.96 10.38
CA LYS A 25 -14.02 -9.72 9.88
C LYS A 25 -13.39 -8.45 10.48
N ALA A 26 -12.90 -8.52 11.71
CA ALA A 26 -12.27 -7.39 12.38
C ALA A 26 -10.79 -7.20 12.01
N VAL A 27 -10.06 -8.29 11.79
CA VAL A 27 -8.61 -8.27 11.57
C VAL A 27 -8.24 -8.15 10.09
N LEU A 28 -9.04 -8.69 9.16
CA LEU A 28 -8.77 -8.61 7.71
C LEU A 28 -8.55 -7.17 7.21
N PRO A 29 -9.38 -6.18 7.57
CA PRO A 29 -9.21 -4.80 7.12
C PRO A 29 -7.87 -4.22 7.57
N THR A 30 -7.51 -4.45 8.84
CA THR A 30 -6.24 -4.00 9.42
C THR A 30 -5.05 -4.65 8.73
N LEU A 31 -5.12 -5.95 8.47
CA LEU A 31 -4.04 -6.71 7.81
C LEU A 31 -3.84 -6.27 6.36
N CYS A 32 -4.92 -5.97 5.64
CA CYS A 32 -4.83 -5.37 4.31
C CYS A 32 -4.23 -3.96 4.35
N ASN A 33 -4.56 -3.15 5.35
CA ASN A 33 -4.00 -1.82 5.49
C ASN A 33 -2.49 -1.87 5.79
N GLU A 34 -2.08 -2.76 6.69
CA GLU A 34 -0.68 -3.01 7.01
C GLU A 34 0.07 -3.56 5.78
N PHE A 35 -0.55 -4.44 5.00
CA PHE A 35 0.03 -4.96 3.77
C PHE A 35 0.25 -3.86 2.72
N ILE A 36 -0.66 -2.90 2.60
CA ILE A 36 -0.51 -1.74 1.73
C ILE A 36 0.61 -0.81 2.24
N ALA A 37 0.69 -0.58 3.54
CA ALA A 37 1.77 0.20 4.15
C ALA A 37 3.13 -0.46 3.89
N LEU A 38 3.22 -1.77 4.10
CA LEU A 38 4.42 -2.56 3.78
C LEU A 38 4.72 -2.56 2.28
N LEU A 39 3.72 -2.59 1.40
CA LEU A 39 3.93 -2.44 -0.04
C LEU A 39 4.50 -1.06 -0.39
N LYS A 40 4.08 0.01 0.29
CA LYS A 40 4.66 1.35 0.13
C LYS A 40 6.10 1.39 0.62
N GLU A 41 6.38 0.85 1.79
CA GLU A 41 7.72 0.79 2.38
C GLU A 41 8.68 -0.11 1.59
N THR A 42 8.20 -1.27 1.10
CA THR A 42 8.97 -2.21 0.26
C THR A 42 9.04 -1.77 -1.20
N SER A 43 8.14 -0.91 -1.66
CA SER A 43 8.32 -0.15 -2.90
C SER A 43 9.44 0.90 -2.78
N VAL A 44 10.53 0.54 -2.10
CA VAL A 44 11.92 0.92 -2.37
C VAL A 44 12.16 1.18 -3.87
N ALA A 45 11.45 0.54 -4.79
CA ALA A 45 11.40 0.91 -6.22
C ALA A 45 11.09 2.40 -6.50
N GLY A 46 10.21 3.04 -5.73
CA GLY A 46 9.94 4.47 -5.79
C GLY A 46 11.11 5.31 -5.27
N TYR A 47 11.69 4.95 -4.12
CA TYR A 47 12.86 5.64 -3.56
C TYR A 47 14.11 5.46 -4.44
N VAL A 48 14.42 4.23 -4.84
CA VAL A 48 15.49 3.86 -5.80
C VAL A 48 15.23 4.52 -7.14
N GLY A 49 13.98 4.52 -7.62
CA GLY A 49 13.58 5.20 -8.85
C GLY A 49 13.81 6.71 -8.79
N VAL A 50 13.49 7.39 -7.69
CA VAL A 50 13.81 8.81 -7.47
C VAL A 50 15.31 9.04 -7.50
N VAL A 51 16.08 8.22 -6.79
CA VAL A 51 17.53 8.34 -6.72
C VAL A 51 18.16 8.14 -8.09
N ASP A 52 17.70 7.16 -8.87
CA ASP A 52 18.19 6.91 -10.23
C ASP A 52 17.78 8.02 -11.20
N LEU A 53 16.54 8.48 -11.16
CA LEU A 53 16.07 9.56 -12.03
C LEU A 53 16.81 10.87 -11.73
N THR A 54 17.07 11.16 -10.46
CA THR A 54 17.85 12.32 -10.02
C THR A 54 19.32 12.20 -10.43
N LYS A 55 19.91 11.02 -10.32
CA LYS A 55 21.28 10.75 -10.81
C LYS A 55 21.36 10.91 -12.33
N ALA A 56 20.40 10.39 -13.08
CA ALA A 56 20.33 10.56 -14.53
C ALA A 56 20.16 12.04 -14.92
N GLY A 57 19.30 12.78 -14.22
CA GLY A 57 19.14 14.23 -14.40
C GLY A 57 20.43 15.02 -14.15
N ASN A 58 21.14 14.71 -13.05
CA ASN A 58 22.43 15.33 -12.75
C ASN A 58 23.52 14.95 -13.75
N ALA A 59 23.53 13.72 -14.26
CA ALA A 59 24.47 13.27 -15.29
C ALA A 59 24.26 14.00 -16.62
N ILE A 60 23.00 14.29 -16.99
CA ILE A 60 22.68 15.08 -18.19
C ILE A 60 23.01 16.57 -17.94
N ALA A 61 22.65 17.11 -16.78
CA ALA A 61 22.97 18.48 -16.40
C ALA A 61 24.48 18.78 -16.40
N GLY A 62 25.30 17.84 -15.91
CA GLY A 62 26.76 17.94 -15.95
C GLY A 62 27.35 17.92 -17.37
N ARG A 63 26.64 17.36 -18.35
CA ARG A 63 27.06 17.35 -19.77
C ARG A 63 26.61 18.59 -20.53
N THR A 64 25.43 19.14 -20.20
CA THR A 64 24.86 20.31 -20.89
C THR A 64 25.23 21.63 -20.21
N TYR A 65 25.91 21.60 -19.04
CA TYR A 65 26.19 22.77 -18.18
C TYR A 65 24.96 23.59 -17.80
N SER A 66 23.76 23.04 -18.01
CA SER A 66 22.47 23.65 -17.68
C SER A 66 21.71 22.69 -16.78
N TYR A 67 21.57 23.07 -15.52
CA TYR A 67 20.91 22.25 -14.49
C TYR A 67 19.39 22.44 -14.47
N PHE A 68 18.89 23.53 -15.06
CA PHE A 68 17.48 23.90 -14.96
C PHE A 68 16.55 22.99 -15.77
N MET A 69 16.90 22.74 -17.03
CA MET A 69 16.07 21.95 -17.96
C MET A 69 16.02 20.45 -17.61
N PRO A 70 17.15 19.80 -17.22
CA PRO A 70 17.15 18.39 -16.83
C PRO A 70 16.41 18.14 -15.50
N LEU A 71 16.55 19.02 -14.50
CA LEU A 71 15.83 18.86 -13.23
C LEU A 71 14.31 18.94 -13.41
N ILE A 72 13.82 19.91 -14.20
CA ILE A 72 12.37 20.03 -14.47
C ILE A 72 11.85 18.80 -15.21
N THR A 73 12.63 18.26 -16.15
CA THR A 73 12.26 17.04 -16.88
C THR A 73 12.15 15.84 -15.93
N VAL A 74 13.13 15.66 -15.04
CA VAL A 74 13.10 14.61 -14.00
C VAL A 74 11.92 14.80 -13.05
N ALA A 75 11.64 16.03 -12.62
CA ALA A 75 10.50 16.33 -11.74
C ALA A 75 9.15 16.00 -12.41
N LEU A 76 8.99 16.31 -13.69
CA LEU A 76 7.78 15.96 -14.45
C LEU A 76 7.61 14.46 -14.62
N VAL A 77 8.68 13.74 -15.00
CA VAL A 77 8.63 12.28 -15.15
C VAL A 77 8.32 11.61 -13.82
N TYR A 78 8.92 12.09 -12.72
CA TYR A 78 8.61 11.61 -11.39
C TYR A 78 7.15 11.84 -11.01
N LEU A 79 6.62 13.04 -11.27
CA LEU A 79 5.22 13.37 -11.00
C LEU A 79 4.27 12.46 -11.77
N ILE A 80 4.56 12.14 -13.03
CA ILE A 80 3.76 11.19 -13.83
C ILE A 80 3.77 9.79 -13.21
N ILE A 81 4.94 9.30 -12.83
CA ILE A 81 5.08 7.97 -12.20
C ILE A 81 4.29 7.90 -10.89
N VAL A 82 4.43 8.91 -10.03
CA VAL A 82 3.69 9.00 -8.75
C VAL A 82 2.18 9.05 -9.00
N MET A 83 1.72 9.82 -10.00
CA MET A 83 0.30 9.95 -10.32
C MET A 83 -0.29 8.63 -10.82
N ILE A 84 0.45 7.87 -11.63
CA ILE A 84 0.06 6.53 -12.10
C ILE A 84 -0.03 5.54 -10.94
N LEU A 85 1.01 5.48 -10.11
CA LEU A 85 1.04 4.59 -8.94
C LEU A 85 -0.10 4.91 -7.96
N THR A 86 -0.32 6.20 -7.67
CA THR A 86 -1.40 6.66 -6.79
C THR A 86 -2.77 6.24 -7.34
N ARG A 87 -2.99 6.35 -8.66
CA ARG A 87 -4.22 5.87 -9.28
C ARG A 87 -4.39 4.36 -9.18
N LEU A 88 -3.33 3.58 -9.44
CA LEU A 88 -3.38 2.12 -9.34
C LEU A 88 -3.73 1.66 -7.92
N VAL A 89 -3.10 2.27 -6.92
CA VAL A 89 -3.41 2.01 -5.50
C VAL A 89 -4.84 2.41 -5.17
N SER A 90 -5.32 3.57 -5.63
CA SER A 90 -6.71 4.01 -5.40
C SER A 90 -7.75 3.08 -6.05
N ILE A 91 -7.44 2.49 -7.21
CA ILE A 91 -8.29 1.50 -7.86
C ILE A 91 -8.33 0.19 -7.06
N LEU A 92 -7.18 -0.24 -6.53
CA LEU A 92 -7.09 -1.43 -5.68
C LEU A 92 -7.85 -1.23 -4.35
N GLU A 93 -7.69 -0.07 -3.71
CA GLU A 93 -8.44 0.31 -2.50
C GLU A 93 -9.96 0.33 -2.76
N ARG A 94 -10.40 0.90 -3.89
CA ARG A 94 -11.82 0.90 -4.27
C ARG A 94 -12.37 -0.50 -4.50
N ARG A 95 -11.59 -1.41 -5.10
CA ARG A 95 -12.01 -2.80 -5.29
C ARG A 95 -12.09 -3.55 -3.97
N LEU A 96 -11.13 -3.36 -3.06
CA LEU A 96 -11.20 -3.95 -1.72
C LEU A 96 -12.40 -3.43 -0.92
N ARG A 97 -12.64 -2.11 -0.95
CA ARG A 97 -13.74 -1.47 -0.21
C ARG A 97 -15.13 -1.87 -0.71
N ASN A 98 -15.24 -2.25 -1.99
CA ASN A 98 -16.49 -2.80 -2.53
C ASN A 98 -16.74 -4.25 -2.11
N SER A 99 -15.73 -4.97 -1.63
CA SER A 99 -15.88 -6.31 -1.03
C SER A 99 -16.34 -6.25 0.44
N GLU A 100 -16.43 -5.06 1.04
CA GLU A 100 -16.95 -4.83 2.40
C GLU A 100 -18.45 -4.46 2.43
N ARG A 101 -19.16 -4.47 1.29
CA ARG A 101 -20.61 -4.22 1.22
C ARG A 101 -21.41 -5.48 0.93
#